data_AF-A0A1C8ZV22-F1
#
_entry.id   AF-A0A1C8ZV22-F1
#
_cell.length_a   1.000
_cell.length_b   1.000
_cell.length_c   1.000
_cell.angle_alpha   90.00
_cell.angle_beta   90.00
_cell.angle_gamma   90.00
#
_symmetry.space_group_name_H-M   'P 1'
#
loop_
_entity.id
_entity.type
_entity.pdbx_description
1 polymer ?
#
loop_
_entity_poly.entity_id
_entity_poly.type
_entity_poly.pdbx_seq_one_letter_code
_entity_poly.pdbx_strand_id
1 'polypeptide(L)'
;MDNAVTEFVLVVVTILIGLVLFSLVSSYSTYQVSNYAVLSEAQQIAYNLKIDIVTLEDGYTLIVPYSYSSYNGSLYLTVFQAPAYLINSSNLLNPTMPGISYVTIYNSTSGNQISFIQLDGRIYSLSNQQLPSPLSVIKDNFAPVYTSTPPKGYIDIVWVIVEVNGAYYVVSTEVIA
;
A
#
# COMPACT_ATOMS: atom_id res chain seq x y z
N MET A 1 63.47 13.43 11.66
CA MET A 1 62.21 13.63 12.42
C MET A 1 61.02 13.83 11.50
N ASP A 2 61.18 14.43 10.31
CA ASP A 2 60.06 14.77 9.41
C ASP A 2 59.33 13.58 8.78
N ASN A 3 60.03 12.47 8.49
CA ASN A 3 59.38 11.26 7.95
C ASN A 3 58.42 10.61 8.95
N ALA A 4 58.78 10.56 10.23
CA ALA A 4 57.94 9.95 11.27
C ALA A 4 56.66 10.76 11.52
N VAL A 5 56.73 12.09 11.41
CA VAL A 5 55.54 12.97 11.52
C VAL A 5 54.64 12.79 10.30
N THR A 6 55.23 12.71 9.10
CA THR A 6 54.49 12.52 7.85
C THR A 6 53.77 11.18 7.82
N GLU A 7 54.43 10.09 8.22
CA GLU A 7 53.84 8.74 8.32
C GLU A 7 52.71 8.71 9.34
N PHE A 8 52.89 9.33 10.51
CA PHE A 8 51.85 9.40 11.54
C PHE A 8 50.60 10.14 11.05
N VAL A 9 50.77 11.28 10.38
CA VAL A 9 49.66 12.05 9.80
C VAL A 9 48.92 11.22 8.75
N LEU A 10 49.63 10.48 7.90
CA LEU A 10 49.04 9.61 6.87
C LEU A 10 48.21 8.48 7.46
N VAL A 11 48.68 7.86 8.55
CA VAL A 11 47.94 6.83 9.28
C VAL A 11 46.65 7.40 9.87
N VAL A 12 46.71 8.56 10.52
CA VAL A 12 45.53 9.22 11.10
C VAL A 12 44.50 9.56 10.01
N VAL A 13 44.93 10.11 8.88
CA VAL A 13 44.04 10.44 7.75
C VAL A 13 43.38 9.18 7.19
N THR A 14 44.12 8.09 7.07
CA THR A 14 43.59 6.83 6.54
C THR A 14 42.55 6.21 7.48
N ILE A 15 42.77 6.27 8.80
CA ILE A 15 41.80 5.83 9.81
C ILE A 15 40.52 6.68 9.72
N LEU A 16 40.64 8.00 9.61
CA LEU A 16 39.49 8.90 9.51
C LEU A 16 38.66 8.62 8.24
N ILE A 17 39.32 8.44 7.09
CA ILE A 17 38.64 8.08 5.84
C ILE A 17 37.95 6.71 5.98
N GLY A 18 38.62 5.73 6.58
CA GLY A 18 38.05 4.40 6.83
C GLY A 18 36.80 4.45 7.69
N LEU A 19 36.80 5.26 8.76
CA LEU A 19 35.63 5.45 9.63
C LEU A 19 34.45 6.13 8.92
N VAL A 20 34.72 7.11 8.06
CA VAL A 20 33.67 7.78 7.26
C VAL A 20 33.06 6.82 6.24
N LEU A 21 33.88 6.06 5.53
CA LEU A 21 33.40 5.06 4.58
C LEU A 21 32.60 3.95 5.29
N PHE A 22 33.08 3.49 6.44
CA PHE A 22 32.38 2.49 7.24
C PHE A 22 31.02 2.98 7.74
N SER A 23 30.90 4.23 8.20
CA SER A 23 29.63 4.80 8.65
C SER A 23 28.63 5.00 7.50
N LEU A 24 29.10 5.38 6.31
CA LEU A 24 28.27 5.48 5.10
C LEU A 24 27.76 4.11 4.64
N VAL A 25 28.62 3.09 4.62
CA VAL A 25 28.23 1.74 4.19
C VAL A 25 27.27 1.08 5.19
N SER A 26 27.52 1.24 6.50
CA SER A 26 26.68 0.66 7.56
C SER A 26 25.30 1.30 7.67
N SER A 27 25.21 2.61 7.48
CA SER A 27 23.90 3.28 7.39
C SER A 27 23.12 2.81 6.17
N TYR A 28 23.75 2.78 5.00
CA TYR A 28 23.12 2.34 3.76
C TYR A 28 22.61 0.88 3.81
N SER A 29 23.41 -0.05 4.36
CA SER A 29 23.02 -1.46 4.49
C SER A 29 21.82 -1.63 5.43
N THR A 30 21.77 -0.87 6.53
CA THR A 30 20.66 -0.91 7.50
C THR A 30 19.35 -0.44 6.86
N TYR A 31 19.38 0.64 6.07
CA TYR A 31 18.19 1.13 5.36
C TYR A 31 17.65 0.13 4.33
N GLN A 32 18.54 -0.52 3.57
CA GLN A 32 18.13 -1.51 2.57
C GLN A 32 17.49 -2.75 3.19
N VAL A 33 18.07 -3.28 4.27
CA VAL A 33 17.52 -4.45 4.99
C VAL A 33 16.18 -4.11 5.63
N SER A 34 16.04 -2.93 6.22
CA SER A 34 14.76 -2.48 6.82
C SER A 34 13.65 -2.39 5.78
N ASN A 35 13.90 -1.80 4.61
CA ASN A 35 12.89 -1.67 3.57
C ASN A 35 12.49 -3.04 2.98
N TYR A 36 13.45 -3.97 2.85
CA TYR A 36 13.17 -5.32 2.39
C TYR A 36 12.33 -6.12 3.39
N ALA A 37 12.63 -5.98 4.70
CA ALA A 37 11.84 -6.63 5.75
C ALA A 37 10.39 -6.12 5.76
N VAL A 38 10.18 -4.80 5.64
CA VAL A 38 8.84 -4.19 5.57
C VAL A 38 8.07 -4.67 4.33
N LEU A 39 8.72 -4.71 3.16
CA LEU A 39 8.10 -5.22 1.95
C LEU A 39 7.76 -6.71 2.07
N SER A 40 8.66 -7.51 2.64
CA SER A 40 8.43 -8.94 2.85
C SER A 40 7.26 -9.18 3.80
N GLU A 41 7.13 -8.39 4.87
CA GLU A 41 5.98 -8.42 5.77
C GLU A 41 4.67 -8.07 5.05
N ALA A 42 4.65 -6.99 4.25
CA ALA A 42 3.50 -6.62 3.43
C ALA A 42 3.11 -7.74 2.44
N GLN A 43 4.09 -8.40 1.82
CA GLN A 43 3.87 -9.54 0.93
C GLN A 43 3.32 -10.77 1.67
N GLN A 44 3.80 -11.04 2.88
CA GLN A 44 3.26 -12.11 3.72
C GLN A 44 1.82 -11.82 4.15
N ILE A 45 1.49 -10.58 4.48
CA ILE A 45 0.12 -10.16 4.75
C ILE A 45 -0.74 -10.38 3.51
N ALA A 46 -0.30 -9.91 2.33
CA ALA A 46 -1.01 -10.09 1.07
C ALA A 46 -1.28 -11.56 0.73
N TYR A 47 -0.30 -12.44 0.92
CA TYR A 47 -0.45 -13.87 0.65
C TYR A 47 -1.49 -14.54 1.54
N ASN A 48 -1.61 -14.09 2.79
CA ASN A 48 -2.51 -14.69 3.79
C ASN A 48 -3.87 -14.00 3.87
N LEU A 49 -4.00 -12.79 3.34
CA LEU A 49 -5.25 -12.06 3.30
C LEU A 49 -6.15 -12.67 2.21
N LYS A 50 -7.37 -13.06 2.60
CA LYS A 50 -8.40 -13.50 1.67
C LYS A 50 -9.47 -12.44 1.58
N ILE A 51 -9.76 -12.01 0.36
CA ILE A 51 -10.84 -11.07 0.09
C ILE A 51 -11.89 -11.84 -0.69
N ASP A 52 -13.06 -12.00 -0.09
CA ASP A 52 -14.19 -12.61 -0.78
C ASP A 52 -15.07 -11.50 -1.36
N ILE A 53 -15.37 -11.63 -2.65
CA ILE A 53 -16.23 -10.72 -3.38
C ILE A 53 -17.48 -11.48 -3.75
N VAL A 54 -18.62 -11.03 -3.23
CA VAL A 54 -19.91 -11.67 -3.45
C VAL A 54 -20.81 -10.70 -4.18
N THR A 55 -21.15 -11.01 -5.43
CA THR A 55 -22.19 -10.29 -6.16
C THR A 55 -23.57 -10.80 -5.70
N LEU A 56 -24.38 -9.90 -5.17
CA LEU A 56 -25.75 -10.15 -4.76
C LEU A 56 -26.70 -10.08 -5.97
N GLU A 57 -27.88 -10.70 -5.85
CA GLU A 57 -28.86 -10.82 -6.94
C GLU A 57 -29.33 -9.46 -7.51
N ASP A 58 -29.26 -8.39 -6.71
CA ASP A 58 -29.60 -7.01 -7.12
C ASP A 58 -28.44 -6.26 -7.80
N GLY A 59 -27.33 -6.95 -8.11
CA GLY A 59 -26.13 -6.40 -8.75
C GLY A 59 -25.14 -5.75 -7.77
N TYR A 60 -25.49 -5.62 -6.50
CA TYR A 60 -24.60 -5.09 -5.47
C TYR A 60 -23.44 -6.05 -5.20
N THR A 61 -22.23 -5.52 -5.17
CA THR A 61 -21.05 -6.31 -4.82
C THR A 61 -20.66 -6.08 -3.37
N LEU A 62 -20.72 -7.15 -2.58
CA LEU A 62 -20.23 -7.22 -1.21
C LEU A 62 -18.75 -7.58 -1.22
N ILE A 63 -17.93 -6.76 -0.58
CA ILE A 63 -16.51 -7.05 -0.39
C ILE A 63 -16.35 -7.42 1.08
N VAL A 64 -16.08 -8.69 1.34
CA VAL A 64 -15.80 -9.19 2.68
C VAL A 64 -14.29 -9.33 2.78
N PRO A 65 -13.58 -8.37 3.41
CA PRO A 65 -12.20 -8.62 3.79
C PRO A 65 -12.22 -9.70 4.87
N TYR A 66 -12.03 -10.97 4.49
CA TYR A 66 -12.08 -12.05 5.44
C TYR A 66 -10.92 -11.90 6.42
N SER A 67 -11.24 -12.02 7.70
CA SER A 67 -10.30 -11.96 8.80
C SER A 67 -9.20 -12.99 8.60
N TYR A 68 -7.98 -12.54 8.31
CA TYR A 68 -6.82 -13.32 8.71
C TYR A 68 -6.81 -13.34 10.24
N SER A 69 -6.88 -14.52 10.84
CA SER A 69 -6.93 -14.71 12.29
C SER A 69 -5.69 -14.16 13.03
N SER A 70 -4.67 -13.70 12.31
CA SER A 70 -3.38 -13.26 12.88
C SER A 70 -2.97 -11.82 12.52
N TYR A 71 -3.72 -11.09 11.67
CA TYR A 71 -3.44 -9.67 11.41
C TYR A 71 -4.42 -8.86 12.23
N ASN A 72 -3.87 -8.20 13.24
CA ASN A 72 -4.63 -7.36 14.18
C ASN A 72 -4.55 -5.87 13.83
N GLY A 73 -3.98 -5.53 12.66
CA GLY A 73 -3.90 -4.15 12.19
C GLY A 73 -5.21 -3.70 11.53
N SER A 74 -5.32 -2.40 11.26
CA SER A 74 -6.44 -1.86 10.50
C SER A 74 -6.29 -2.18 9.01
N LEU A 75 -7.42 -2.39 8.33
CA LEU A 75 -7.51 -2.44 6.89
C LEU A 75 -7.98 -1.09 6.37
N TYR A 76 -7.39 -0.63 5.29
CA TYR A 76 -7.82 0.56 4.58
C TYR A 76 -8.29 0.14 3.19
N LEU A 77 -9.48 0.57 2.79
CA LEU A 77 -10.04 0.23 1.49
C LEU A 77 -10.30 1.49 0.68
N THR A 78 -9.95 1.47 -0.60
CA THR A 78 -10.41 2.49 -1.52
C THR A 78 -11.06 1.82 -2.72
N VAL A 79 -12.17 2.41 -3.17
CA VAL A 79 -12.89 1.94 -4.34
C VAL A 79 -13.02 3.10 -5.30
N PHE A 80 -12.60 2.87 -6.53
CA PHE A 80 -12.65 3.86 -7.59
C PHE A 80 -13.10 3.22 -8.88
N GLN A 81 -13.73 4.04 -9.70
CA GLN A 81 -14.38 3.62 -10.92
C GLN A 81 -13.54 4.00 -12.13
N ALA A 82 -13.41 3.07 -13.07
CA ALA A 82 -12.74 3.29 -14.33
C ALA A 82 -13.59 2.79 -15.51
N PRO A 83 -13.43 3.33 -16.72
CA PRO A 83 -14.08 2.79 -17.90
C PRO A 83 -13.73 1.32 -18.15
N ALA A 84 -14.72 0.49 -18.48
CA ALA A 84 -14.56 -0.96 -18.60
C ALA A 84 -13.57 -1.40 -19.69
N TYR A 85 -13.32 -0.57 -20.70
CA TYR A 85 -12.30 -0.87 -21.72
C TYR A 85 -10.86 -0.89 -21.16
N LEU A 86 -10.65 -0.37 -19.95
CA LEU A 86 -9.36 -0.38 -19.25
C LEU A 86 -9.16 -1.60 -18.35
N ILE A 87 -10.09 -2.58 -18.34
CA ILE A 87 -10.02 -3.76 -17.46
C ILE A 87 -8.68 -4.51 -17.57
N ASN A 88 -8.14 -4.66 -18.78
CA ASN A 88 -6.86 -5.34 -19.01
C ASN A 88 -5.65 -4.55 -18.50
N SER A 89 -5.85 -3.27 -18.15
CA SER A 89 -4.83 -2.38 -17.58
C SER A 89 -5.16 -2.00 -16.14
N SER A 90 -6.07 -2.72 -15.48
CA SER A 90 -6.53 -2.43 -14.11
C SER A 90 -5.39 -2.28 -13.11
N ASN A 91 -4.31 -3.06 -13.26
CA ASN A 91 -3.11 -2.99 -12.42
C ASN A 91 -2.29 -1.69 -12.56
N LEU A 92 -2.54 -0.91 -13.61
CA LEU A 92 -1.90 0.38 -13.84
C LEU A 92 -2.80 1.55 -13.43
N LEU A 93 -4.09 1.29 -13.19
CA LEU A 93 -5.05 2.32 -12.83
C LEU A 93 -4.84 2.74 -11.38
N ASN A 94 -5.04 4.03 -11.11
CA ASN A 94 -5.02 4.55 -9.75
C ASN A 94 -6.10 5.64 -9.61
N PRO A 95 -6.59 5.87 -8.39
CA PRO A 95 -7.73 6.77 -8.17
C PRO A 95 -7.42 8.25 -8.43
N THR A 96 -6.16 8.62 -8.66
CA THR A 96 -5.75 10.00 -8.97
C THR A 96 -5.66 10.28 -10.47
N MET A 97 -5.85 9.27 -11.32
CA MET A 97 -5.82 9.45 -12.77
C MET A 97 -7.03 10.25 -13.28
N PRO A 98 -6.86 11.07 -14.34
CA PRO A 98 -7.98 11.74 -14.99
C PRO A 98 -9.04 10.76 -15.48
N GLY A 99 -10.31 11.08 -15.23
CA GLY A 99 -11.45 10.24 -15.65
C GLY A 99 -11.73 9.04 -14.73
N ILE A 100 -11.00 8.92 -13.63
CA ILE A 100 -11.27 7.99 -12.54
C ILE A 100 -11.88 8.76 -11.37
N SER A 101 -12.87 8.16 -10.71
CA SER A 101 -13.57 8.78 -9.58
C SER A 101 -13.77 7.79 -8.46
N TYR A 102 -13.64 8.24 -7.21
CA TYR A 102 -14.00 7.43 -6.05
C TYR A 102 -15.48 7.07 -6.08
N VAL A 103 -15.77 5.84 -5.69
CA VAL A 103 -17.14 5.31 -5.61
C VAL A 103 -17.73 5.64 -4.25
N THR A 104 -19.01 6.00 -4.20
CA THR A 104 -19.70 6.17 -2.92
C THR A 104 -20.00 4.81 -2.32
N ILE A 105 -19.62 4.63 -1.05
CA ILE A 105 -19.70 3.35 -0.37
C ILE A 105 -20.71 3.42 0.77
N TYR A 106 -21.44 2.33 0.94
CA TYR A 106 -22.44 2.16 2.00
C TYR A 106 -22.06 1.01 2.93
N ASN A 107 -22.41 1.18 4.20
CA ASN A 107 -22.28 0.12 5.20
C ASN A 107 -23.40 -0.92 4.98
N SER A 108 -23.04 -2.19 4.81
CA SER A 108 -23.99 -3.26 4.46
C SER A 108 -25.08 -3.48 5.52
N THR A 109 -24.79 -3.18 6.79
CA THR A 109 -25.69 -3.44 7.92
C THR A 109 -26.61 -2.26 8.22
N SER A 110 -26.11 -1.03 8.11
CA SER A 110 -26.85 0.18 8.45
C SER A 110 -27.40 0.94 7.24
N GLY A 111 -26.93 0.65 6.03
CA GLY A 111 -27.29 1.37 4.80
C GLY A 111 -26.74 2.80 4.73
N ASN A 112 -26.04 3.26 5.76
CA ASN A 112 -25.48 4.61 5.80
C ASN A 112 -24.25 4.72 4.90
N GLN A 113 -24.11 5.87 4.24
CA GLN A 113 -22.90 6.20 3.50
C GLN A 113 -21.71 6.24 4.46
N ILE A 114 -20.62 5.61 4.08
CA ILE A 114 -19.37 5.65 4.83
C ILE A 114 -18.56 6.85 4.41
N SER A 115 -18.07 7.60 5.40
CA SER A 115 -17.19 8.73 5.17
C SER A 115 -15.78 8.23 4.84
N PHE A 116 -15.24 8.72 3.73
CA PHE A 116 -13.83 8.55 3.41
C PHE A 116 -12.97 9.40 4.35
N ILE A 117 -11.84 8.84 4.76
CA ILE A 117 -10.72 9.55 5.38
C ILE A 117 -9.61 9.75 4.34
N GLN A 118 -8.79 10.78 4.51
CA GLN A 118 -7.59 10.94 3.70
C GLN A 118 -6.45 10.10 4.29
N LEU A 119 -5.87 9.26 3.44
CA LEU A 119 -4.64 8.54 3.70
C LEU A 119 -3.49 9.35 3.13
N ASP A 120 -2.84 10.12 4.00
CA ASP A 120 -1.65 10.89 3.69
C ASP A 120 -0.42 10.06 4.07
N GLY A 121 0.45 9.75 3.10
CA GLY A 121 1.68 9.03 3.43
C GLY A 121 2.41 8.41 2.25
N ARG A 122 3.37 7.56 2.58
CA ARG A 122 4.11 6.76 1.60
C ARG A 122 3.30 5.50 1.30
N ILE A 123 2.66 5.47 0.13
CA ILE A 123 1.81 4.38 -0.33
C ILE A 123 2.56 3.62 -1.43
N TYR A 124 2.63 2.30 -1.32
CA TYR A 124 3.41 1.45 -2.21
C TYR A 124 2.58 0.28 -2.75
N SER A 125 2.94 -0.21 -3.92
CA SER A 125 2.55 -1.54 -4.38
C SER A 125 3.43 -2.63 -3.76
N LEU A 126 3.04 -3.90 -3.88
CA LEU A 126 3.89 -5.05 -3.51
C LEU A 126 5.13 -5.23 -4.40
N SER A 127 5.24 -4.47 -5.51
CA SER A 127 6.46 -4.34 -6.31
C SER A 127 7.37 -3.20 -5.82
N ASN A 128 7.07 -2.61 -4.66
CA ASN A 128 7.77 -1.48 -4.05
C ASN A 128 7.74 -0.20 -4.91
N GLN A 129 6.78 -0.09 -5.81
CA GLN A 129 6.55 1.13 -6.57
C GLN A 129 5.73 2.11 -5.72
N GLN A 130 6.20 3.34 -5.57
CA GLN A 130 5.44 4.37 -4.90
C GLN A 130 4.21 4.75 -5.75
N LEU A 131 3.04 4.73 -5.10
CA LEU A 131 1.76 5.10 -5.68
C LEU A 131 1.40 6.55 -5.32
N PRO A 132 0.48 7.18 -6.07
CA PRO A 132 0.02 8.52 -5.77
C PRO A 132 -0.60 8.65 -4.36
N SER A 133 -0.38 9.80 -3.74
CA SER A 133 -0.93 10.22 -2.44
C SER A 133 -1.33 11.69 -2.56
N PRO A 134 -2.40 12.15 -1.88
CA PRO A 134 -3.22 11.42 -0.92
C PRO A 134 -4.30 10.54 -1.54
N LEU A 135 -4.73 9.51 -0.81
CA LEU A 135 -5.82 8.63 -1.22
C LEU A 135 -7.04 8.79 -0.31
N SER A 136 -8.24 8.80 -0.90
CA SER A 136 -9.47 8.69 -0.12
C SER A 136 -9.73 7.22 0.19
N VAL A 137 -9.67 6.85 1.47
CA VAL A 137 -9.83 5.46 1.93
C VAL A 137 -10.90 5.37 3.01
N ILE A 138 -11.36 4.16 3.27
CA ILE A 138 -12.20 3.81 4.41
C ILE A 138 -11.35 2.95 5.32
N LYS A 139 -11.31 3.31 6.60
CA LYS A 139 -10.70 2.47 7.63
C LYS A 139 -11.73 1.44 8.09
N ASP A 140 -11.46 0.18 7.83
CA ASP A 140 -12.27 -0.94 8.28
C ASP A 140 -11.50 -1.77 9.32
N ASN A 141 -12.23 -2.18 10.35
CA ASN A 141 -11.75 -3.05 11.42
C ASN A 141 -12.57 -4.35 11.42
N PHE A 142 -12.70 -5.00 10.25
CA PHE A 142 -13.28 -6.34 10.04
C PHE A 142 -14.82 -6.42 9.99
N ALA A 143 -15.51 -5.41 9.45
CA ALA A 143 -16.94 -5.52 9.16
C ALA A 143 -17.19 -5.84 7.67
N PRO A 144 -18.26 -6.59 7.31
CA PRO A 144 -18.67 -6.71 5.92
C PRO A 144 -19.16 -5.34 5.47
N VAL A 145 -18.45 -4.72 4.55
CA VAL A 145 -18.77 -3.37 4.09
C VAL A 145 -18.87 -3.43 2.57
N TYR A 146 -19.41 -2.38 1.95
CA TYR A 146 -19.43 -2.19 0.52
C TYR A 146 -20.60 -2.89 -0.17
N THR A 147 -21.46 -2.08 -0.78
CA THR A 147 -22.37 -2.49 -1.85
C THR A 147 -22.15 -1.48 -2.96
N SER A 148 -21.53 -1.89 -4.06
CA SER A 148 -21.46 -1.05 -5.28
C SER A 148 -21.99 -1.81 -6.48
N THR A 149 -22.69 -1.08 -7.35
CA THR A 149 -23.12 -1.49 -8.68
C THR A 149 -22.47 -0.52 -9.66
N PRO A 150 -21.38 -0.90 -10.36
CA PRO A 150 -20.79 -0.03 -11.36
C PRO A 150 -21.83 0.29 -12.46
N PRO A 151 -22.07 1.57 -12.81
CA PRO A 151 -22.82 1.93 -14.00
C PRO A 151 -22.32 1.22 -15.26
N LYS A 152 -23.24 0.96 -16.18
CA LYS A 152 -22.93 0.29 -17.45
C LYS A 152 -21.78 0.97 -18.19
N GLY A 153 -20.77 0.19 -18.56
CA GLY A 153 -19.58 0.67 -19.26
C GLY A 153 -18.43 1.06 -18.33
N TYR A 154 -18.58 0.87 -17.03
CA TYR A 154 -17.56 1.07 -16.02
C TYR A 154 -17.27 -0.22 -15.25
N ILE A 155 -16.10 -0.24 -14.62
CA ILE A 155 -15.67 -1.25 -13.65
C ILE A 155 -15.31 -0.51 -12.37
N ASP A 156 -15.53 -1.16 -11.23
CA ASP A 156 -15.04 -0.70 -9.95
C ASP A 156 -13.76 -1.46 -9.60
N ILE A 157 -12.77 -0.74 -9.11
CA ILE A 157 -11.48 -1.27 -8.70
C ILE A 157 -11.34 -1.02 -7.22
N VAL A 158 -11.07 -2.10 -6.49
CA VAL A 158 -10.94 -2.10 -5.04
C VAL A 158 -9.48 -2.30 -4.72
N TRP A 159 -8.89 -1.37 -3.99
CA TRP A 159 -7.59 -1.56 -3.37
C TRP A 159 -7.77 -1.82 -1.89
N VAL A 160 -7.15 -2.90 -1.43
CA VAL A 160 -7.01 -3.19 0.00
C VAL A 160 -5.59 -2.82 0.41
N ILE A 161 -5.51 -1.98 1.43
CA ILE A 161 -4.30 -1.32 1.89
C ILE A 161 -4.09 -1.67 3.36
N VAL A 162 -2.84 -1.95 3.72
CA VAL A 162 -2.43 -2.17 5.12
C VAL A 162 -1.30 -1.23 5.48
N GLU A 163 -1.17 -0.93 6.77
CA GLU A 163 -0.04 -0.19 7.31
C GLU A 163 1.00 -1.16 7.85
N VAL A 164 2.24 -1.04 7.39
CA VAL A 164 3.38 -1.82 7.87
C VAL A 164 4.49 -0.84 8.23
N ASN A 165 4.83 -0.74 9.52
CA ASN A 165 5.92 0.09 10.04
C ASN A 165 5.90 1.56 9.55
N GLY A 166 4.70 2.16 9.49
CA GLY A 166 4.50 3.58 9.11
C GLY A 166 4.50 3.85 7.60
N ALA A 167 4.47 2.81 6.77
CA ALA A 167 4.22 2.89 5.33
C ALA A 167 2.96 2.09 4.97
N TYR A 168 2.28 2.50 3.90
CA TYR A 168 1.06 1.85 3.44
C TYR A 168 1.34 1.02 2.20
N TYR A 169 0.77 -0.19 2.14
CA TYR A 169 0.94 -1.11 1.02
C TYR A 169 -0.41 -1.55 0.48
N VAL A 170 -0.61 -1.40 -0.84
CA VAL A 170 -1.73 -2.05 -1.55
C VAL A 170 -1.41 -3.54 -1.61
N VAL A 171 -2.11 -4.34 -0.81
CA VAL A 171 -1.89 -5.79 -0.66
C VAL A 171 -2.82 -6.62 -1.54
N SER A 172 -3.94 -6.06 -1.98
CA SER A 172 -4.75 -6.66 -3.04
C SER A 172 -5.40 -5.59 -3.89
N THR A 173 -5.64 -5.97 -5.15
CA THR A 173 -6.40 -5.20 -6.13
C THR A 173 -7.44 -6.12 -6.73
N GLU A 174 -8.70 -5.78 -6.55
CA GLU A 174 -9.82 -6.54 -7.07
C GLU A 174 -10.59 -5.73 -8.10
N VAL A 175 -11.11 -6.40 -9.13
CA VAL A 175 -11.89 -5.75 -10.19
C VAL A 175 -13.31 -6.31 -10.17
N ILE A 176 -14.27 -5.39 -10.11
CA ILE A 176 -15.70 -5.67 -10.12
C ILE A 176 -16.26 -5.11 -11.43
N ALA A 177 -16.88 -5.97 -12.23
CA ALA A 177 -17.38 -5.65 -13.57
C ALA A 177 -18.86 -6.03 -13.74
#